data_AF-A0A7X6YF68-F1
#
_entry.id   AF-A0A7X6YF68-F1
#
_cell.length_a   1.000
_cell.length_b   1.000
_cell.length_c   1.000
_cell.angle_alpha   90.00
_cell.angle_beta   90.00
_cell.angle_gamma   90.00
#
_symmetry.space_group_name_H-M   'P 1'
#
loop_
_entity.id
_entity.type
_entity.pdbx_description
1 polymer ?
#
loop_
_entity_poly.entity_id
_entity_poly.type
_entity_poly.pdbx_seq_one_letter_code
_entity_poly.pdbx_strand_id
1 'polypeptide(L)'
;MNVLLHTCCAPCASHCVLALQALGHDVTLFYSNANIAPHEEFLKRLDAVRLLASRLSVPLLFDEPDHNAWLREAASGLETEPERGARCARCFRYSLCRTREAMAARGLDAFTTTLTVSPHKHAPTLFQVGHDLDAARFLAIDFKKRDGFKHSIQLAEAFGLYRQSYCGCEFSYRSEISVPKL
;
A
#
# COMPACT_ATOMS: atom_id res chain seq x y z
N MET A 1 4.76 19.90 -4.28
CA MET A 1 5.38 19.08 -3.21
C MET A 1 5.77 17.75 -3.83
N ASN A 2 6.91 17.23 -3.42
CA ASN A 2 7.40 15.90 -3.74
C ASN A 2 6.82 14.92 -2.70
N VAL A 3 5.91 14.06 -3.13
CA VAL A 3 5.16 13.13 -2.27
C VAL A 3 5.69 11.72 -2.45
N LEU A 4 6.08 11.08 -1.35
CA LEU A 4 6.36 9.65 -1.33
C LEU A 4 5.06 8.85 -1.10
N LEU A 5 4.68 8.05 -2.10
CA LEU A 5 3.47 7.25 -2.07
C LEU A 5 3.77 5.81 -1.68
N HIS A 6 3.45 5.42 -0.43
CA HIS A 6 3.42 4.02 -0.03
C HIS A 6 2.50 3.24 -0.96
N THR A 7 3.06 2.24 -1.64
CA THR A 7 2.39 1.51 -2.72
C THR A 7 2.25 0.04 -2.35
N CYS A 8 1.03 -0.42 -2.07
CA CYS A 8 0.75 -1.82 -1.75
C CYS A 8 0.69 -2.73 -2.99
N CYS A 9 0.23 -2.18 -4.12
CA CYS A 9 0.19 -2.84 -5.42
C CYS A 9 -0.10 -1.82 -6.54
N ALA A 10 0.14 -2.22 -7.80
CA ALA A 10 -0.05 -1.37 -8.96
C ALA A 10 -1.52 -0.94 -9.19
N PRO A 11 -2.54 -1.82 -9.10
CA PRO A 11 -3.93 -1.40 -9.23
C PRO A 11 -4.37 -0.33 -8.24
N CYS A 12 -3.83 -0.34 -7.02
CA CYS A 12 -4.16 0.69 -6.03
C CYS A 12 -3.42 2.01 -6.32
N ALA A 13 -2.15 1.92 -6.72
CA ALA A 13 -1.34 3.09 -7.05
C ALA A 13 -1.82 3.84 -8.30
N SER A 14 -2.37 3.15 -9.29
CA SER A 14 -2.74 3.75 -10.59
C SER A 14 -3.62 4.98 -10.44
N HIS A 15 -4.72 4.88 -9.69
CA HIS A 15 -5.59 6.01 -9.41
C HIS A 15 -4.93 7.04 -8.48
N CYS A 16 -4.23 6.59 -7.43
CA CYS A 16 -3.65 7.48 -6.43
C CYS A 16 -2.60 8.42 -7.04
N VAL A 17 -1.77 7.93 -7.96
CA VAL A 17 -0.77 8.74 -8.67
C VAL A 17 -1.46 9.85 -9.46
N LEU A 18 -2.45 9.51 -10.28
CA LEU A 18 -3.17 10.50 -11.09
C LEU A 18 -3.91 11.53 -10.22
N ALA A 19 -4.51 11.08 -9.11
CA ALA A 19 -5.19 11.96 -8.17
C ALA A 19 -4.22 12.95 -7.50
N LEU A 20 -3.04 12.50 -7.08
CA LEU A 20 -2.00 13.37 -6.50
C LEU A 20 -1.42 14.34 -7.54
N GLN A 21 -1.17 13.89 -8.76
CA GLN A 21 -0.70 14.75 -9.85
C GLN A 21 -1.73 15.83 -10.20
N ALA A 22 -3.02 15.48 -10.21
CA ALA A 22 -4.10 16.45 -10.43
C ALA A 22 -4.19 17.53 -9.31
N LEU A 23 -3.66 17.23 -8.12
CA LEU A 23 -3.50 18.19 -7.02
C LEU A 23 -2.20 19.01 -7.12
N GLY A 24 -1.39 18.83 -8.17
CA GLY A 24 -0.13 19.54 -8.37
C GLY A 24 1.04 18.96 -7.55
N HIS A 25 1.02 17.66 -7.27
CA HIS A 25 2.11 16.98 -6.58
C HIS A 25 2.98 16.16 -7.53
N ASP A 26 4.29 16.19 -7.30
CA ASP A 26 5.25 15.29 -7.91
C ASP A 26 5.29 14.00 -7.09
N VAL A 27 5.05 12.87 -7.74
CA VAL A 27 4.83 11.59 -7.03
C VAL A 27 6.01 10.65 -7.25
N THR A 28 6.56 10.12 -6.16
CA THR A 28 7.48 8.98 -6.19
C THR A 28 6.79 7.78 -5.55
N LEU A 29 6.76 6.64 -6.25
CA LEU A 29 6.25 5.39 -5.70
C LEU A 29 7.26 4.79 -4.71
N PHE A 30 6.75 4.21 -3.63
CA PHE A 30 7.55 3.45 -2.68
C PHE A 30 6.94 2.07 -2.42
N TYR A 31 7.64 1.02 -2.85
CA TYR A 31 7.22 -0.36 -2.70
C TYR A 31 8.12 -1.08 -1.67
N SER A 32 7.63 -1.20 -0.44
CA SER A 32 8.35 -1.81 0.71
C SER A 32 7.40 -2.65 1.56
N ASN A 33 6.81 -3.67 0.94
CA ASN A 33 5.71 -4.43 1.52
C ASN A 33 6.16 -5.72 2.21
N ALA A 34 6.68 -5.60 3.43
CA ALA A 34 7.17 -6.75 4.18
C ALA A 34 6.11 -7.75 4.65
N ASN A 35 4.84 -7.38 4.57
CA ASN A 35 3.75 -8.28 4.88
C ASN A 35 3.42 -9.25 3.75
N ILE A 36 3.93 -9.06 2.53
CA ILE A 36 3.51 -9.85 1.36
C ILE A 36 4.22 -11.20 1.36
N ALA A 37 3.43 -12.26 1.44
CA ALA A 37 3.86 -13.65 1.44
C ALA A 37 2.88 -14.50 0.60
N PRO A 38 3.37 -15.48 -0.18
CA PRO A 38 4.77 -15.87 -0.28
C PRO A 38 5.60 -14.88 -1.13
N HIS A 39 6.92 -15.05 -1.15
CA HIS A 39 7.83 -14.10 -1.82
C HIS A 39 7.54 -13.96 -3.32
N GLU A 40 7.04 -15.00 -3.98
CA GLU A 40 6.65 -14.91 -5.40
C GLU A 40 5.52 -13.90 -5.63
N GLU A 41 4.61 -13.73 -4.65
CA GLU A 41 3.57 -12.70 -4.73
C GLU A 41 4.17 -11.29 -4.64
N PHE A 42 5.17 -11.11 -3.78
CA PHE A 42 5.88 -9.84 -3.65
C PHE A 42 6.53 -9.45 -4.98
N LEU A 43 7.20 -10.39 -5.65
CA LEU A 43 7.84 -10.18 -6.95
C LEU A 43 6.82 -9.86 -8.05
N LYS A 44 5.72 -10.62 -8.16
CA LYS A 44 4.64 -10.35 -9.13
C LYS A 44 4.07 -8.94 -8.99
N ARG A 45 3.83 -8.51 -7.75
CA ARG A 45 3.34 -7.16 -7.46
C ARG A 45 4.40 -6.09 -7.73
N LEU A 46 5.68 -6.35 -7.46
CA LEU A 46 6.77 -5.44 -7.81
C LEU A 46 6.86 -5.23 -9.32
N ASP A 47 6.78 -6.30 -10.12
CA ASP A 47 6.81 -6.21 -11.59
C ASP A 47 5.64 -5.39 -12.13
N ALA A 48 4.44 -5.56 -11.56
CA ALA A 48 3.29 -4.74 -11.91
C ALA A 48 3.48 -3.26 -11.52
N VAL A 49 4.12 -2.97 -10.39
CA VAL A 49 4.42 -1.60 -9.96
C VAL A 49 5.49 -0.96 -10.86
N ARG A 50 6.49 -1.73 -11.31
CA ARG A 50 7.47 -1.28 -12.32
C ARG A 50 6.80 -0.93 -13.65
N LEU A 51 5.87 -1.78 -14.10
CA LEU A 51 5.07 -1.51 -15.30
C LEU A 51 4.27 -0.21 -15.13
N LEU A 52 3.59 -0.02 -14.00
CA LEU A 52 2.85 1.20 -13.71
C LEU A 52 3.76 2.44 -13.70
N ALA A 53 4.91 2.35 -13.02
CA ALA A 53 5.88 3.44 -12.93
C ALA A 53 6.33 3.89 -14.33
N SER A 54 6.60 2.94 -15.22
CA SER A 54 6.91 3.19 -16.64
C SER A 54 5.73 3.84 -17.37
N ARG A 55 4.51 3.30 -17.24
CA ARG A 55 3.30 3.81 -17.92
C ARG A 55 2.97 5.25 -17.53
N LEU A 56 3.16 5.61 -16.26
CA LEU A 56 2.88 6.95 -15.74
C LEU A 56 4.11 7.86 -15.69
N SER A 57 5.28 7.36 -16.10
CA SER A 57 6.56 8.08 -16.05
C SER A 57 6.85 8.69 -14.67
N VAL A 58 6.65 7.89 -13.62
CA VAL A 58 6.93 8.29 -12.22
C VAL A 58 8.09 7.49 -11.64
N PRO A 59 8.94 8.08 -10.77
CA PRO A 59 10.01 7.35 -10.11
C PRO A 59 9.47 6.23 -9.21
N LEU A 60 10.22 5.13 -9.14
CA LEU A 60 9.95 4.01 -8.23
C LEU A 60 11.15 3.76 -7.33
N LEU A 61 10.88 3.79 -6.02
CA LEU A 61 11.77 3.30 -4.99
C LEU A 61 11.22 1.98 -4.47
N PHE A 62 12.09 1.00 -4.30
CA PHE A 62 11.74 -0.26 -3.67
C PHE A 62 12.93 -0.77 -2.84
N ASP A 63 12.63 -1.60 -1.86
CA ASP A 63 13.62 -2.35 -1.10
C ASP A 63 13.18 -3.81 -0.97
N GLU A 64 14.14 -4.66 -0.64
CA GLU A 64 13.84 -6.04 -0.29
C GLU A 64 13.21 -6.07 1.11
N PRO A 65 12.04 -6.68 1.28
CA PRO A 65 11.36 -6.70 2.57
C PRO A 65 12.03 -7.65 3.55
N ASP A 66 12.21 -7.21 4.80
CA ASP A 66 12.46 -8.12 5.92
C ASP A 66 11.13 -8.67 6.47
N HIS A 67 10.70 -9.81 5.93
CA HIS A 67 9.47 -10.47 6.38
C HIS A 67 9.57 -10.94 7.84
N ASN A 68 10.75 -11.38 8.28
CA ASN A 68 10.95 -11.85 9.66
C ASN A 68 10.83 -10.70 10.66
N ALA A 69 11.35 -9.51 10.34
CA ALA A 69 11.13 -8.31 11.14
C ALA A 69 9.64 -7.97 11.22
N TRP A 70 8.92 -8.01 10.09
CA TRP A 70 7.47 -7.80 10.10
C TRP A 70 6.72 -8.81 10.97
N LEU A 71 7.09 -10.10 10.94
CA LEU A 71 6.48 -11.11 11.80
C LEU A 71 6.69 -10.77 13.28
N ARG A 72 7.91 -10.41 13.68
CA ARG A 72 8.21 -10.02 15.07
C ARG A 72 7.50 -8.74 15.50
N GLU A 73 7.48 -7.72 14.64
CA GLU A 73 7.09 -6.36 15.02
C GLU A 73 5.62 -6.03 14.77
N ALA A 74 4.98 -6.69 13.80
CA ALA A 74 3.61 -6.39 13.41
C ALA A 74 2.64 -7.56 13.65
N ALA A 75 3.08 -8.80 13.43
CA ALA A 75 2.19 -9.98 13.52
C ALA A 75 2.21 -10.68 14.88
N SER A 76 3.35 -10.66 15.58
CA SER A 76 3.56 -11.44 16.81
C SER A 76 2.48 -11.19 17.86
N GLY A 77 1.85 -12.27 18.33
CA GLY A 77 0.76 -12.27 19.30
C GLY A 77 -0.62 -11.93 18.71
N LEU A 78 -0.71 -11.72 17.38
CA LEU A 78 -1.93 -11.39 16.65
C LEU A 78 -2.11 -12.29 15.40
N GLU A 79 -1.52 -13.47 15.41
CA GLU A 79 -1.54 -14.43 14.30
C GLU A 79 -2.96 -14.92 13.99
N THR A 80 -3.81 -15.00 15.01
CA THR A 80 -5.20 -15.47 14.91
C THR A 80 -6.21 -14.34 14.68
N GLU A 81 -5.78 -13.08 14.73
CA GLU A 81 -6.67 -11.94 14.50
C GLU A 81 -7.30 -12.01 13.09
N PRO A 82 -8.57 -11.62 12.92
CA PRO A 82 -9.17 -11.54 11.59
C PRO A 82 -8.52 -10.42 10.76
N GLU A 83 -8.65 -10.49 9.42
CA GLU A 83 -8.35 -9.31 8.60
C GLU A 83 -9.25 -8.14 9.05
N ARG A 84 -8.68 -6.91 9.01
CA ARG A 84 -9.27 -5.68 9.56
C ARG A 84 -9.29 -5.61 11.09
N GLY A 85 -8.79 -6.65 11.78
CA GLY A 85 -8.52 -6.64 13.23
C GLY A 85 -7.23 -5.93 13.61
N ALA A 86 -6.77 -6.17 14.84
CA ALA A 86 -5.64 -5.46 15.45
C ALA A 86 -4.32 -5.64 14.67
N ARG A 87 -4.11 -6.81 14.06
CA ARG A 87 -2.93 -7.08 13.21
C ARG A 87 -2.82 -6.10 12.05
N CYS A 88 -3.94 -5.76 11.40
CA CYS A 88 -3.91 -4.83 10.27
C CYS A 88 -3.47 -3.43 10.70
N ALA A 89 -3.89 -2.95 11.87
CA ALA A 89 -3.46 -1.65 12.39
C ALA A 89 -1.94 -1.62 12.65
N ARG A 90 -1.36 -2.66 13.24
CA ARG A 90 0.11 -2.79 13.41
C ARG A 90 0.84 -2.88 12.07
N CYS A 91 0.30 -3.64 11.12
CA CYS A 91 0.85 -3.74 9.77
C CYS A 91 0.87 -2.38 9.07
N PHE A 92 -0.20 -1.58 9.17
CA PHE A 92 -0.24 -0.23 8.60
C PHE A 92 0.81 0.69 9.24
N ARG A 93 0.97 0.62 10.56
CA ARG A 93 2.00 1.38 11.27
C ARG A 93 3.40 1.00 10.81
N TYR A 94 3.68 -0.30 10.67
CA TYR A 94 4.97 -0.79 10.16
C TYR A 94 5.28 -0.20 8.78
N SER A 95 4.37 -0.34 7.82
CA SER A 95 4.56 0.14 6.45
C SER A 95 4.66 1.67 6.35
N LEU A 96 3.83 2.40 7.09
CA LEU A 96 3.85 3.86 7.09
C LEU A 96 5.08 4.44 7.81
N CYS A 97 5.58 3.77 8.86
CA CYS A 97 6.82 4.19 9.53
C CYS A 97 8.01 4.12 8.57
N ARG A 98 8.15 3.00 7.85
CA ARG A 98 9.17 2.84 6.80
C ARG A 98 9.05 3.89 5.71
N THR A 99 7.81 4.20 5.31
CA THR A 99 7.55 5.23 4.28
C THR A 99 7.96 6.61 4.76
N ARG A 100 7.60 7.00 5.99
CA ARG A 100 8.02 8.26 6.61
C ARG A 100 9.55 8.36 6.70
N GLU A 101 10.24 7.28 7.07
CA GLU A 101 11.70 7.23 7.14
C GLU A 101 12.35 7.38 5.77
N ALA A 102 11.86 6.64 4.77
CA ALA A 102 12.34 6.72 3.40
C ALA A 102 12.12 8.10 2.78
N MET A 103 10.99 8.75 3.11
CA MET A 103 10.66 10.12 2.72
C MET A 103 11.67 11.11 3.32
N ALA A 104 11.88 11.05 4.65
CA ALA A 104 12.80 11.94 5.35
C ALA A 104 14.25 11.77 4.87
N ALA A 105 14.71 10.53 4.68
CA ALA A 105 16.07 10.23 4.20
C ALA A 105 16.37 10.77 2.79
N ARG A 106 15.32 11.07 2.01
CA ARG A 106 15.44 11.58 0.63
C ARG A 106 15.07 13.04 0.49
N GLY A 107 14.75 13.72 1.61
CA GLY A 107 14.34 15.12 1.59
C GLY A 107 13.03 15.37 0.85
N LEU A 108 12.10 14.40 0.85
CA LEU A 108 10.77 14.58 0.27
C LEU A 108 9.84 15.30 1.25
N ASP A 109 8.86 16.03 0.71
CA ASP A 109 8.04 16.98 1.48
C ASP A 109 6.96 16.29 2.32
N ALA A 110 6.34 15.25 1.75
CA ALA A 110 5.17 14.61 2.34
C ALA A 110 5.08 13.12 1.96
N PHE A 111 4.27 12.37 2.70
CA PHE A 111 3.99 10.96 2.41
C PHE A 111 2.51 10.63 2.57
N THR A 112 2.07 9.61 1.85
CA THR A 112 0.71 9.06 1.95
C THR A 112 0.70 7.60 1.51
N THR A 113 -0.48 7.01 1.40
CA THR A 113 -0.63 5.58 1.11
C THR A 113 -1.75 5.28 0.14
N THR A 114 -1.49 4.33 -0.76
CA THR A 114 -2.50 3.78 -1.67
C THR A 114 -3.55 2.95 -0.94
N LEU A 115 -3.33 2.58 0.32
CA LEU A 115 -4.25 1.68 1.04
C LEU A 115 -5.67 2.26 1.17
N THR A 116 -5.84 3.59 1.12
CA THR A 116 -7.15 4.24 1.24
C THR A 116 -8.01 4.17 -0.02
N VAL A 117 -7.46 3.69 -1.16
CA VAL A 117 -8.27 3.44 -2.37
C VAL A 117 -9.11 2.17 -2.26
N SER A 118 -8.69 1.21 -1.44
CA SER A 118 -9.39 -0.07 -1.33
C SER A 118 -10.62 0.06 -0.43
N PRO A 119 -11.80 -0.45 -0.86
CA PRO A 119 -13.00 -0.47 -0.01
C PRO A 119 -12.84 -1.41 1.20
N HIS A 120 -11.85 -2.30 1.16
CA HIS A 120 -11.58 -3.27 2.23
C HIS A 120 -10.69 -2.73 3.33
N LYS A 121 -10.14 -1.52 3.19
CA LYS A 121 -9.25 -0.90 4.17
C LYS A 121 -9.97 0.22 4.93
N HIS A 122 -9.73 0.24 6.23
CA HIS A 122 -10.35 1.21 7.13
C HIS A 122 -9.54 2.52 7.13
N ALA A 123 -9.96 3.47 6.29
CA ALA A 123 -9.28 4.75 6.11
C ALA A 123 -9.06 5.54 7.43
N PRO A 124 -10.02 5.62 8.38
CA PRO A 124 -9.78 6.30 9.64
C PRO A 124 -8.60 5.74 10.44
N THR A 125 -8.40 4.42 10.44
CA THR A 125 -7.23 3.81 11.09
C THR A 125 -5.94 4.19 10.39
N LEU A 126 -5.92 4.21 9.05
CA LEU A 126 -4.74 4.64 8.28
C LEU A 126 -4.40 6.11 8.53
N PHE A 127 -5.41 6.98 8.63
CA PHE A 127 -5.22 8.39 8.93
C PHE A 127 -4.69 8.61 10.34
N GLN A 128 -5.26 7.92 11.34
CA GLN A 128 -4.74 7.99 12.70
C GLN A 128 -3.27 7.58 12.76
N VAL A 129 -2.92 6.44 12.16
CA VAL A 129 -1.53 5.95 12.13
C VAL A 129 -0.60 6.95 11.42
N GLY A 130 -1.02 7.51 10.28
CA GLY A 130 -0.22 8.49 9.55
C GLY A 130 0.02 9.77 10.35
N HIS A 131 -1.03 10.29 11.00
CA HIS A 131 -0.92 11.47 11.85
C HIS A 131 -0.06 11.23 13.09
N ASP A 132 -0.19 10.06 13.73
CA ASP A 132 0.66 9.68 14.88
C ASP A 132 2.14 9.61 14.51
N LEU A 133 2.44 9.25 13.26
CA LEU A 133 3.82 9.15 12.77
C LEU A 133 4.41 10.51 12.42
N ASP A 134 3.63 11.37 11.73
CA ASP A 134 4.04 12.73 11.39
C ASP A 134 2.83 13.53 10.85
N ALA A 135 2.12 14.20 11.75
CA ALA A 135 0.91 14.97 11.41
C ALA A 135 1.17 16.12 10.42
N ALA A 136 2.38 16.67 10.37
CA ALA A 136 2.71 17.81 9.50
C ALA A 136 2.95 17.37 8.04
N ARG A 137 3.48 16.16 7.83
CA ARG A 137 3.87 15.65 6.50
C ARG A 137 3.01 14.51 5.97
N PHE A 138 2.09 13.97 6.77
CA PHE A 138 1.16 12.95 6.31
C PHE A 138 -0.04 13.55 5.57
N LEU A 139 -0.22 13.20 4.29
CA LEU A 139 -1.40 13.60 3.51
C LEU A 139 -2.53 12.59 3.69
N ALA A 140 -3.52 12.94 4.52
CA ALA A 140 -4.70 12.12 4.75
C ALA A 140 -5.72 12.25 3.59
N ILE A 141 -5.50 11.48 2.52
CA ILE A 141 -6.37 11.46 1.34
C ILE A 141 -7.16 10.16 1.27
N ASP A 142 -8.48 10.28 1.14
CA ASP A 142 -9.38 9.15 0.96
C ASP A 142 -9.57 8.84 -0.53
N PHE A 143 -8.65 8.06 -1.10
CA PHE A 143 -8.60 7.78 -2.54
C PHE A 143 -9.78 6.95 -3.05
N LYS A 144 -10.63 6.36 -2.19
CA LYS A 144 -11.83 5.63 -2.67
C LYS A 144 -13.00 6.55 -3.01
N LYS A 145 -12.96 7.84 -2.59
CA LYS A 145 -14.01 8.81 -2.92
C LYS A 145 -14.05 9.06 -4.43
N ARG A 146 -15.20 9.55 -4.92
CA ARG A 146 -15.41 9.90 -6.35
C ARG A 146 -15.03 8.74 -7.29
N ASP A 147 -15.50 7.54 -6.96
CA ASP A 147 -15.24 6.32 -7.73
C ASP A 147 -13.76 5.94 -7.90
N GLY A 148 -12.87 6.42 -7.03
CA GLY A 148 -11.44 6.18 -7.18
C GLY A 148 -11.06 4.70 -7.18
N PHE A 149 -11.76 3.85 -6.43
CA PHE A 149 -11.59 2.39 -6.51
C PHE A 149 -11.97 1.84 -7.89
N LYS A 150 -13.13 2.22 -8.42
CA LYS A 150 -13.59 1.79 -9.73
C LYS A 150 -12.62 2.25 -10.83
N HIS A 151 -12.13 3.48 -10.73
CA HIS A 151 -11.13 4.01 -11.65
C HIS A 151 -9.81 3.23 -11.58
N SER A 152 -9.38 2.86 -10.37
CA SER A 152 -8.18 2.02 -10.17
C SER A 152 -8.30 0.66 -10.87
N ILE A 153 -9.50 0.06 -10.89
CA ILE A 153 -9.80 -1.16 -11.62
C ILE A 153 -9.74 -0.96 -13.14
N GLN A 154 -10.34 0.11 -13.65
CA GLN A 154 -10.31 0.43 -15.08
C GLN A 154 -8.88 0.68 -15.57
N LEU A 155 -8.06 1.38 -14.79
CA LEU A 155 -6.65 1.61 -15.10
C LEU A 155 -5.83 0.32 -15.04
N ALA A 156 -6.14 -0.58 -14.10
CA ALA A 156 -5.49 -1.88 -14.04
C ALA A 156 -5.73 -2.71 -15.30
N GLU A 157 -6.96 -2.68 -15.83
CA GLU A 157 -7.28 -3.31 -17.11
C GLU A 157 -6.57 -2.62 -18.28
N ALA A 158 -6.70 -1.29 -18.38
CA ALA A 158 -6.12 -0.51 -19.47
C ALA A 158 -4.59 -0.62 -19.56
N PHE A 159 -3.90 -0.73 -18.43
CA PHE A 159 -2.44 -0.87 -18.37
C PHE A 159 -1.95 -2.33 -18.31
N GLY A 160 -2.85 -3.31 -18.23
CA GLY A 160 -2.49 -4.72 -18.11
C GLY A 160 -1.79 -5.05 -16.79
N LEU A 161 -2.21 -4.42 -15.68
CA LEU A 161 -1.59 -4.61 -14.37
C LEU A 161 -2.05 -5.92 -13.73
N TYR A 162 -1.11 -6.64 -13.10
CA TYR A 162 -1.44 -7.78 -12.25
C TYR A 162 -2.38 -7.34 -11.11
N ARG A 163 -3.47 -8.12 -10.93
CA ARG A 163 -4.46 -7.93 -9.88
C ARG A 163 -4.40 -9.09 -8.90
N GLN A 164 -4.02 -8.78 -7.68
CA GLN A 164 -3.99 -9.73 -6.57
C GLN A 164 -5.40 -10.11 -6.12
N SER A 165 -5.58 -11.33 -5.60
CA SER A 165 -6.85 -11.80 -5.03
C SER A 165 -7.02 -11.48 -3.54
N TYR A 166 -5.92 -11.29 -2.81
CA TYR A 166 -5.89 -11.16 -1.36
C TYR A 166 -4.98 -10.01 -0.90
N CYS A 167 -5.03 -9.67 0.39
CA CYS A 167 -4.24 -8.56 0.96
C CYS A 167 -2.72 -8.73 0.75
N GLY A 168 -2.23 -9.97 0.70
CA GLY A 168 -0.81 -10.30 0.60
C GLY A 168 -0.24 -10.90 1.89
N CYS A 169 -0.85 -10.72 3.07
CA CYS A 169 -0.31 -11.35 4.28
C CYS A 169 -0.74 -12.81 4.40
N GLU A 170 0.14 -13.66 4.92
CA GLU A 170 -0.11 -15.10 5.06
C GLU A 170 -1.37 -15.39 5.91
N PHE A 171 -1.69 -14.54 6.88
CA PHE A 171 -2.88 -14.69 7.72
C PHE A 171 -4.18 -14.34 6.98
N SER A 172 -4.10 -13.47 5.96
CA SER A 172 -5.23 -13.21 5.04
C SER A 172 -5.39 -14.33 4.02
N TYR A 173 -4.29 -14.95 3.58
CA TYR A 173 -4.31 -16.07 2.64
C TYR A 173 -4.98 -17.32 3.23
N ARG A 174 -4.72 -17.64 4.51
CA ARG A 174 -5.36 -18.76 5.23
C ARG A 174 -6.88 -18.65 5.31
N SER A 175 -7.43 -17.42 5.28
CA SER A 175 -8.87 -17.18 5.28
C SER A 175 -9.53 -17.50 3.93
N GLU A 176 -8.79 -17.46 2.81
CA GLU A 176 -9.31 -17.87 1.50
C GLU A 176 -9.33 -19.40 1.31
N ILE A 177 -8.42 -20.13 1.94
CA ILE A 177 -8.36 -21.61 1.86
C ILE A 177 -9.45 -22.27 2.73
N SER A 178 -9.93 -21.59 3.77
CA SER A 178 -10.86 -22.16 4.77
C SER A 178 -12.35 -22.05 4.43
N VAL A 179 -12.71 -21.53 3.25
CA VAL A 179 -14.10 -21.52 2.79
C VAL A 179 -14.20 -22.21 1.43
N PRO A 180 -14.58 -23.50 1.38
CA PRO A 180 -15.18 -24.04 0.17
C PRO A 180 -16.40 -23.17 -0.12
N LYS A 181 -16.43 -22.50 -1.27
CA LYS A 181 -17.67 -21.91 -1.78
C LYS A 181 -18.65 -23.06 -1.99
N LEU A 182 -19.63 -23.17 -1.10
CA LEU A 182 -20.86 -23.94 -1.31
C LEU A 182 -21.64 -23.32 -2.47
#